data_AF-A0A949P911-F1
#
_entry.id   AF-A0A949P911-F1
#
_cell.length_a   1.000
_cell.length_b   1.000
_cell.length_c   1.000
_cell.angle_alpha   90.00
_cell.angle_beta   90.00
_cell.angle_gamma   90.00
#
_symmetry.space_group_name_H-M   'P 1'
#
loop_
_entity.id
_entity.type
_entity.pdbx_description
1 polymer ?
#
loop_
_entity_poly.entity_id
_entity_poly.type
_entity_poly.pdbx_seq_one_letter_code
_entity_poly.pdbx_strand_id
1 'polypeptide(L)'
;MIPLARVMLMASLGALALTSCASDNDAATVDPTEPTVSVADVRAGGTIVPGEAVHFGLNTHCGVKVLGKLNGTWWIADEPGSDEYDWMPEGWEIDPNRPDGPLTATLSLSPDEATITATHRDRSVVYRPETRSLIELGLLCD
;
A
#
# COMPACT_ATOMS: atom_id res chain seq x y z
N MET A 1 -62.63 16.40 -25.08
CA MET A 1 -62.71 17.60 -25.94
C MET A 1 -61.43 18.39 -25.73
N ILE A 2 -60.69 18.69 -26.80
CA ILE A 2 -59.42 19.44 -26.82
C ILE A 2 -59.71 20.84 -27.40
N PRO A 3 -59.04 21.90 -26.90
CA PRO A 3 -58.15 22.70 -27.77
C PRO A 3 -56.77 22.82 -27.10
N LEU A 4 -55.63 22.49 -27.70
CA LEU A 4 -54.96 23.07 -28.86
C LEU A 4 -54.89 24.61 -28.86
N ALA A 5 -53.92 25.14 -28.11
CA ALA A 5 -53.22 26.36 -28.48
C ALA A 5 -51.72 26.12 -28.26
N ARG A 6 -50.96 26.44 -29.30
CA ARG A 6 -49.54 26.18 -29.52
C ARG A 6 -48.87 27.55 -29.56
N VAL A 7 -47.58 27.62 -29.17
CA VAL A 7 -46.50 28.48 -29.71
C VAL A 7 -45.69 29.33 -28.69
N MET A 8 -44.40 28.96 -28.64
CA MET A 8 -43.12 29.67 -28.45
C MET A 8 -42.72 30.38 -27.14
N LEU A 9 -41.81 29.68 -26.42
CA LEU A 9 -40.36 29.97 -26.27
C LEU A 9 -39.90 31.44 -26.16
N MET A 10 -39.30 31.79 -25.01
CA MET A 10 -38.01 32.49 -24.98
C MET A 10 -37.31 32.26 -23.64
N ALA A 11 -36.05 31.83 -23.72
CA ALA A 11 -35.16 31.62 -22.59
C ALA A 11 -34.57 32.95 -22.10
N SER A 12 -34.36 33.09 -20.80
CA SER A 12 -33.41 34.07 -20.24
C SER A 12 -32.86 33.53 -18.93
N LEU A 13 -31.63 33.03 -18.97
CA LEU A 13 -30.77 32.77 -17.81
C LEU A 13 -30.47 34.11 -17.11
N GLY A 14 -30.56 34.16 -15.78
CA GLY A 14 -30.25 35.38 -15.03
C GLY A 14 -29.96 35.14 -13.55
N ALA A 15 -28.69 34.80 -13.28
CA ALA A 15 -27.91 35.06 -12.06
C ALA A 15 -28.49 34.70 -10.68
N LEU A 16 -28.09 33.52 -10.16
CA LEU A 16 -27.99 33.25 -8.73
C LEU A 16 -26.79 34.02 -8.16
N ALA A 17 -27.04 35.01 -7.30
CA ALA A 17 -26.03 35.56 -6.40
C ALA A 17 -26.01 34.70 -5.13
N LEU A 18 -25.08 33.76 -5.04
CA LEU A 18 -24.68 33.14 -3.77
C LEU A 18 -23.27 33.59 -3.46
N THR A 19 -23.18 34.36 -2.39
CA THR A 19 -21.97 34.81 -1.72
C THR A 19 -21.03 33.64 -1.45
N SER A 20 -19.95 33.51 -2.22
CA SER A 20 -18.81 32.68 -1.80
C SER A 20 -17.80 33.58 -1.12
N CYS A 21 -17.58 33.33 0.16
CA CYS A 21 -16.42 33.79 0.91
C CYS A 21 -15.15 33.50 0.07
N ALA A 22 -14.30 34.52 -0.06
CA ALA A 22 -12.97 34.35 -0.59
C ALA A 22 -12.21 33.39 0.33
N SER A 23 -11.93 32.19 -0.18
CA SER A 23 -10.78 31.42 0.25
C SER A 23 -9.87 31.38 -0.96
N ASP A 24 -8.83 32.21 -0.92
CA ASP A 24 -7.60 32.02 -1.69
C ASP A 24 -7.07 30.63 -1.33
N ASN A 25 -7.57 29.62 -2.03
CA ASN A 25 -6.85 28.39 -2.21
C ASN A 25 -6.04 28.64 -3.47
N ASP A 26 -4.74 28.88 -3.31
CA ASP A 26 -3.76 28.58 -4.33
C ASP A 26 -4.08 27.17 -4.84
N ALA A 27 -4.83 27.12 -5.93
CA ALA A 27 -5.02 25.92 -6.71
C ALA A 27 -3.65 25.66 -7.34
N ALA A 28 -2.79 24.98 -6.59
CA ALA A 28 -1.83 24.09 -7.21
C ALA A 28 -2.67 23.21 -8.13
N THR A 29 -2.53 23.47 -9.44
CA THR A 29 -3.10 22.65 -10.49
C THR A 29 -2.66 21.21 -10.22
N VAL A 30 -3.54 20.46 -9.55
CA VAL A 30 -3.36 19.03 -9.37
C VAL A 30 -3.55 18.47 -10.75
N ASP A 31 -2.43 18.15 -11.40
CA ASP A 31 -2.43 17.36 -12.61
C ASP A 31 -3.07 16.00 -12.26
N PRO A 32 -4.26 15.66 -12.78
CA PRO A 32 -4.93 14.39 -12.46
C PRO A 32 -4.23 13.18 -13.10
N THR A 33 -3.04 13.37 -13.67
CA THR A 33 -2.29 12.34 -14.39
C THR A 33 -1.29 11.58 -13.50
N GLU A 34 -1.10 11.98 -12.24
CA GLU A 34 -0.37 11.15 -11.26
C GLU A 34 -1.35 10.31 -10.43
N PRO A 35 -1.23 8.96 -10.43
CA PRO A 35 -2.01 8.14 -9.52
C PRO A 35 -1.66 8.53 -8.09
N THR A 36 -2.63 9.10 -7.37
CA THR A 36 -2.52 9.32 -5.93
C THR A 36 -2.56 7.95 -5.25
N VAL A 37 -1.41 7.27 -5.13
CA VAL A 37 -1.30 6.06 -4.32
C VAL A 37 -1.43 6.51 -2.87
N SER A 38 -2.63 6.38 -2.31
CA SER A 38 -2.84 6.51 -0.87
C SER A 38 -2.27 5.26 -0.24
N VAL A 39 -1.00 5.32 0.15
CA VAL A 39 -0.30 4.16 0.66
C VAL A 39 -0.87 3.82 2.04
N ALA A 40 -1.72 2.80 2.13
CA ALA A 40 -2.25 2.34 3.40
C ALA A 40 -1.11 1.79 4.28
N ASP A 41 -1.03 2.21 5.54
CA ASP A 41 -0.13 1.60 6.52
C ASP A 41 -0.70 0.25 6.95
N VAL A 42 -0.13 -0.83 6.42
CA VAL A 42 -0.54 -2.20 6.74
C VAL A 42 0.42 -2.78 7.79
N ARG A 43 -0.12 -3.53 8.74
CA ARG A 43 0.65 -4.31 9.73
C ARG A 43 0.43 -5.81 9.52
N ALA A 44 1.27 -6.64 10.12
CA ALA A 44 1.05 -8.09 10.11
C ALA A 44 -0.39 -8.43 10.58
N GLY A 45 -1.05 -9.32 9.85
CA GLY A 45 -2.47 -9.64 9.97
C GLY A 45 -3.39 -8.81 9.06
N GLY A 46 -2.84 -7.82 8.35
CA GLY A 46 -3.59 -6.96 7.43
C GLY A 46 -3.87 -7.57 6.07
N THR A 47 -4.54 -6.78 5.23
CA THR A 47 -4.91 -7.12 3.86
C THR A 47 -4.24 -6.20 2.87
N ILE A 48 -3.75 -6.76 1.77
CA ILE A 48 -3.18 -6.04 0.65
C ILE A 48 -3.88 -6.47 -0.64
N VAL A 49 -4.08 -5.53 -1.56
CA VAL A 49 -4.76 -5.76 -2.84
C VAL A 49 -3.72 -6.00 -3.93
N PRO A 50 -3.89 -7.01 -4.80
CA PRO A 50 -2.99 -7.22 -5.94
C PRO A 50 -2.85 -5.97 -6.81
N GLY A 51 -1.62 -5.65 -7.20
CA GLY A 51 -1.32 -4.48 -8.03
C GLY A 51 -1.32 -3.12 -7.29
N GLU A 52 -1.67 -3.09 -6.00
CA GLU A 52 -1.54 -1.91 -5.15
C GLU A 52 -0.26 -1.96 -4.33
N ALA A 53 0.41 -0.81 -4.22
CA ALA A 53 1.59 -0.65 -3.37
C ALA A 53 1.18 -0.12 -1.99
N VAL A 54 1.61 -0.80 -0.92
CA VAL A 54 1.31 -0.42 0.47
C VAL A 54 2.58 -0.23 1.30
N HIS A 55 2.53 0.59 2.34
CA HIS A 55 3.64 0.82 3.27
C HIS A 55 3.47 -0.17 4.40
N PHE A 56 4.57 -0.79 4.79
CA PHE A 56 4.57 -1.83 5.78
C PHE A 56 5.74 -1.64 6.74
N GLY A 57 5.43 -1.65 8.04
CA GLY A 57 6.44 -1.72 9.09
C GLY A 57 6.85 -3.18 9.34
N LEU A 58 8.11 -3.49 9.11
CA LEU A 58 8.72 -4.79 9.37
C LEU A 58 9.15 -4.85 10.83
N ASN A 59 8.83 -5.97 11.49
CA ASN A 59 9.43 -6.29 12.78
C ASN A 59 10.73 -7.06 12.52
N THR A 60 11.86 -6.45 12.86
CA THR A 60 13.20 -6.96 12.57
C THR A 60 13.86 -7.68 13.74
N HIS A 61 13.13 -7.96 14.83
CA HIS A 61 13.68 -8.65 16.02
C HIS A 61 14.42 -9.94 15.67
N CYS A 62 14.01 -10.62 14.59
CA CYS A 62 14.66 -11.80 14.04
C CYS A 62 14.92 -11.65 12.53
N GLY A 63 15.45 -10.51 12.10
CA GLY A 63 15.64 -10.24 10.67
C GLY A 63 14.33 -10.08 9.89
N VAL A 64 14.36 -10.35 8.59
CA VAL A 64 13.21 -10.16 7.68
C VAL A 64 12.86 -11.40 6.87
N LYS A 65 13.33 -12.58 7.26
CA LYS A 65 12.97 -13.85 6.61
C LYS A 65 11.45 -14.05 6.53
N VAL A 66 10.75 -13.69 7.61
CA VAL A 66 9.29 -13.82 7.71
C VAL A 66 8.67 -12.43 7.65
N LEU A 67 8.02 -12.11 6.53
CA LEU A 67 7.30 -10.84 6.37
C LEU A 67 6.10 -10.73 7.31
N GLY A 68 5.52 -11.88 7.64
CA GLY A 68 4.37 -12.00 8.52
C GLY A 68 3.17 -12.64 7.82
N LYS A 69 2.02 -12.60 8.49
CA LYS A 69 0.76 -13.11 7.95
C LYS A 69 0.02 -12.00 7.22
N LEU A 70 -0.16 -12.10 5.91
CA LEU A 70 -0.89 -11.14 5.07
C LEU A 70 -1.90 -11.90 4.23
N ASN A 71 -3.11 -11.35 4.10
CA ASN A 71 -4.23 -12.02 3.42
C ASN A 71 -4.52 -13.43 4.00
N GLY A 72 -4.25 -13.64 5.30
CA GLY A 72 -4.43 -14.94 5.95
C GLY A 72 -3.30 -15.97 5.68
N THR A 73 -2.28 -15.61 4.92
CA THR A 73 -1.17 -16.48 4.50
C THR A 73 0.15 -16.00 5.08
N TRP A 74 1.03 -16.91 5.50
CA TRP A 74 2.39 -16.55 5.90
C TRP A 74 3.27 -16.34 4.67
N TRP A 75 4.16 -15.36 4.73
CA TRP A 75 5.04 -15.03 3.62
C TRP A 75 6.50 -15.12 4.05
N ILE A 76 7.28 -15.90 3.30
CA ILE A 76 8.70 -16.19 3.59
C ILE A 76 9.56 -15.77 2.41
N ALA A 77 10.71 -15.18 2.70
CA ALA A 77 11.69 -14.76 1.71
C ALA A 77 12.16 -15.95 0.85
N ASP A 78 12.22 -15.72 -0.46
CA ASP A 78 12.72 -16.65 -1.47
C ASP A 78 14.01 -16.09 -2.08
N GLU A 79 15.00 -15.81 -1.22
CA GLU A 79 16.29 -15.26 -1.63
C GLU A 79 17.42 -16.24 -1.30
N PRO A 80 18.50 -16.29 -2.09
CA PRO A 80 19.69 -17.04 -1.73
C PRO A 80 20.22 -16.60 -0.36
N GLY A 81 20.39 -17.56 0.56
CA GLY A 81 20.90 -17.29 1.91
C GLY A 81 19.84 -16.90 2.94
N SER A 82 18.55 -16.80 2.57
CA SER A 82 17.45 -16.54 3.52
C SER A 82 17.06 -17.74 4.38
N ASP A 83 17.94 -18.75 4.47
CA ASP A 83 17.73 -19.94 5.30
C ASP A 83 17.88 -19.63 6.80
N GLU A 84 18.69 -18.63 7.14
CA GLU A 84 18.94 -18.20 8.52
C GLU A 84 17.74 -17.43 9.10
N TYR A 85 17.44 -17.65 10.38
CA TYR A 85 16.29 -17.01 11.03
C TYR A 85 16.45 -15.50 11.08
N ASP A 86 17.61 -15.00 11.51
CA ASP A 86 17.91 -13.57 11.63
C ASP A 86 18.39 -12.95 10.31
N TRP A 87 18.07 -13.58 9.19
CA TRP A 87 18.54 -13.15 7.89
C TRP A 87 18.07 -11.74 7.57
N MET A 88 19.02 -10.92 7.11
CA MET A 88 18.78 -9.57 6.61
C MET A 88 19.42 -9.45 5.22
N PRO A 89 18.68 -8.95 4.21
CA PRO A 89 19.25 -8.59 2.93
C PRO A 89 20.32 -7.51 3.10
N GLU A 90 21.35 -7.57 2.27
CA GLU A 90 22.30 -6.45 2.15
C GLU A 90 21.56 -5.16 1.79
N GLY A 91 21.90 -4.04 2.45
CA GLY A 91 21.25 -2.74 2.23
C GLY A 91 19.95 -2.51 3.00
N TRP A 92 19.48 -3.50 3.76
CA TRP A 92 18.31 -3.40 4.66
C TRP A 92 18.74 -3.10 6.10
N GLU A 93 19.73 -2.21 6.28
CA GLU A 93 20.18 -1.85 7.62
C GLU A 93 19.16 -0.96 8.33
N ILE A 94 18.90 -1.29 9.60
CA ILE A 94 18.19 -0.41 10.53
C ILE A 94 18.96 0.91 10.63
N ASP A 95 18.24 2.03 10.59
CA ASP A 95 18.86 3.35 10.76
C ASP A 95 19.59 3.40 12.11
N PRO A 96 20.93 3.60 12.14
CA PRO A 96 21.68 3.61 13.38
C PRO A 96 21.29 4.76 14.31
N ASN A 97 20.64 5.80 13.80
CA ASN A 97 20.12 6.91 14.60
C ASN A 97 18.72 6.63 15.16
N ARG A 98 18.07 5.56 14.68
CA ARG A 98 16.77 5.08 15.12
C ARG A 98 16.80 3.54 15.22
N PRO A 99 17.63 2.97 16.11
CA PRO A 99 17.76 1.52 16.25
C PRO A 99 16.44 0.85 16.67
N ASP A 100 15.56 1.60 17.33
CA ASP A 100 14.22 1.15 17.73
C ASP A 100 13.13 1.49 16.69
N GLY A 101 13.52 2.13 15.58
CA GLY A 101 12.60 2.52 14.51
C GLY A 101 12.21 1.31 13.65
N PRO A 102 10.94 1.19 13.22
CA PRO A 102 10.54 0.09 12.35
C PRO A 102 11.26 0.21 11.01
N LEU A 103 11.83 -0.88 10.52
CA LEU A 103 12.27 -0.96 9.14
C LEU A 103 11.02 -0.91 8.24
N THR A 104 10.92 0.08 7.36
CA THR A 104 9.73 0.23 6.50
C THR A 104 10.01 -0.24 5.09
N ALA A 105 9.09 -0.99 4.50
CA ALA A 105 9.15 -1.38 3.10
C ALA A 105 7.85 -1.05 2.38
N THR A 106 7.93 -0.90 1.06
CA THR A 106 6.76 -0.87 0.18
C THR A 106 6.50 -2.29 -0.30
N LEU A 107 5.29 -2.81 -0.07
CA LEU A 107 4.88 -4.12 -0.52
C LEU A 107 4.03 -4.02 -1.79
N SER A 108 4.22 -4.98 -2.69
CA SER A 108 3.39 -5.17 -3.88
C SER A 108 3.07 -6.66 -4.03
N LEU A 109 1.77 -7.01 -3.98
CA LEU A 109 1.29 -8.37 -4.25
C LEU A 109 1.11 -8.56 -5.75
N SER A 110 1.67 -9.65 -6.29
CA SER A 110 1.55 -9.98 -7.70
C SER A 110 0.09 -10.24 -8.11
N PRO A 111 -0.30 -9.97 -9.38
CA PRO A 111 -1.68 -10.19 -9.83
C PRO A 111 -2.18 -11.63 -9.73
N ASP A 112 -1.28 -12.61 -9.74
CA ASP A 112 -1.57 -14.04 -9.55
C ASP A 112 -1.50 -14.48 -8.08
N GLU A 113 -1.25 -13.54 -7.17
CA GLU A 113 -1.11 -13.75 -5.73
C GLU A 113 -0.03 -14.77 -5.34
N ALA A 114 0.92 -15.03 -6.24
CA ALA A 114 1.99 -16.00 -6.03
C ALA A 114 3.18 -15.42 -5.27
N THR A 115 3.40 -14.10 -5.31
CA THR A 115 4.53 -13.45 -4.66
C THR A 115 4.17 -12.09 -4.08
N ILE A 116 4.86 -11.74 -2.98
CA ILE A 116 4.95 -10.35 -2.52
C ILE A 116 6.37 -9.87 -2.80
N THR A 117 6.51 -8.73 -3.46
CA THR A 117 7.77 -8.00 -3.53
C THR A 117 7.77 -6.94 -2.44
N ALA A 118 8.73 -7.01 -1.51
CA ALA A 118 8.96 -5.95 -0.54
C ALA A 118 10.19 -5.14 -0.97
N THR A 119 10.06 -3.82 -1.01
CA THR A 119 11.14 -2.91 -1.41
C THR A 119 11.48 -1.97 -0.26
N HIS A 120 12.72 -2.02 0.19
CA HIS A 120 13.30 -1.05 1.12
C HIS A 120 14.39 -0.28 0.38
N ARG A 121 14.24 1.06 0.33
CA ARG A 121 15.11 1.93 -0.48
C ARG A 121 15.11 1.46 -1.95
N ASP A 122 16.26 1.04 -2.45
CA ASP A 122 16.52 0.57 -3.81
C ASP A 122 16.67 -0.97 -3.89
N ARG A 123 16.47 -1.70 -2.79
CA ARG A 123 16.60 -3.15 -2.75
C ARG A 123 15.26 -3.84 -2.51
N SER A 124 14.98 -4.84 -3.34
CA SER A 124 13.78 -5.67 -3.25
C SER A 124 14.10 -7.08 -2.79
N VAL A 125 13.14 -7.68 -2.08
CA VAL A 125 13.11 -9.08 -1.66
C VAL A 125 11.81 -9.69 -2.12
N VAL A 126 11.87 -10.88 -2.70
CA VAL A 126 10.67 -11.65 -3.08
C VAL A 126 10.27 -12.59 -1.94
N TYR A 127 8.98 -12.61 -1.63
CA TYR A 127 8.38 -13.54 -0.68
C TYR A 127 7.39 -14.46 -1.38
N ARG A 128 7.33 -15.72 -0.92
CA ARG A 128 6.36 -16.72 -1.36
C ARG A 128 5.39 -17.11 -0.25
N PRO A 129 4.18 -17.56 -0.62
CA PRO A 129 3.23 -18.07 0.36
C PRO A 129 3.78 -19.35 0.98
N GLU A 130 3.70 -19.42 2.30
CA GLU A 130 4.04 -20.60 3.08
C GLU A 130 2.77 -21.24 3.63
N THR A 131 2.66 -22.54 3.39
CA THR A 131 1.49 -23.34 3.75
C THR A 131 1.68 -24.12 5.04
N ARG A 132 2.95 -24.33 5.44
CA ARG A 132 3.32 -24.93 6.72
C ARG A 132 3.18 -23.89 7.84
N SER A 133 2.88 -24.36 9.04
CA SER A 133 2.87 -23.47 10.20
C SER A 133 4.30 -23.02 10.55
N LEU A 134 4.44 -21.83 11.13
CA LEU A 134 5.75 -21.36 11.61
C LEU A 134 6.40 -22.31 12.62
N ILE A 135 5.59 -23.06 13.38
CA ILE A 135 6.06 -24.10 14.31
C ILE A 135 6.73 -25.25 13.56
N GLU A 136 6.10 -25.74 12.49
CA GLU A 136 6.67 -26.80 11.64
C GLU A 136 7.95 -26.36 10.93
N LEU A 137 8.11 -25.06 10.76
CA LEU A 137 9.28 -24.45 10.13
C LEU A 137 10.36 -24.04 11.13
N GLY A 138 10.11 -24.21 12.44
CA GLY A 138 11.00 -23.75 13.51
C GLY A 138 11.15 -22.22 13.57
N LEU A 139 10.26 -21.46 12.94
CA LEU A 139 10.28 -19.99 12.84
C LEU A 139 9.66 -19.29 14.05
N LEU A 140 9.63 -19.94 15.22
CA LEU A 140 9.28 -19.26 16.46
C LEU A 140 10.53 -18.57 17.00
N CYS A 141 10.51 -17.24 17.02
CA CYS A 141 11.45 -16.49 17.84
C CYS A 141 11.08 -16.67 19.31
N ASP A 142 12.04 -17.09 20.14
CA ASP A 142 11.92 -17.09 21.60
C ASP A 142 11.95 -15.65 22.17
#